data_AF-A0A8B7DHS2-F1
#
_entry.id   AF-A0A8B7DHS2-F1
#
_cell.length_a   1.000
_cell.length_b   1.000
_cell.length_c   1.000
_cell.angle_alpha   90.00
_cell.angle_beta   90.00
_cell.angle_gamma   90.00
#
_symmetry.space_group_name_H-M   'P 1'
#
loop_
_entity.id
_entity.type
_entity.pdbx_description
1 polymer ?
#
loop_
_entity_poly.entity_id
_entity_poly.type
_entity_poly.pdbx_seq_one_letter_code
_entity_poly.pdbx_strand_id
1 'polypeptide(L)'
;MNNAVPLVKSQSHLEPNNNIDTLLHTNAMVAVKQINNQTVEEHQDTYQTDIGLWKSVSKDVQEYFIRKESAGSQNITDNFESSKRVYDNPNQICYCSSALFTRIHPLTNEKSNRTWLCYSPTNGKIYCFICKLLSSTQTDLCQEFNDWKNANRAIEKHEKSLCHLAATLTYIKRSRLAGRFNIIHKGGQTNFWRSVLERVVDVIKLLAAKDLLF
;
A
#
# COMPACT_ATOMS: atom_id res chain seq x y z
N MET A 1 21.81 54.62 80.30
CA MET A 1 20.85 53.55 80.65
C MET A 1 20.02 53.22 79.42
N ASN A 2 19.88 51.93 79.16
CA ASN A 2 18.94 51.24 78.27
C ASN A 2 19.18 51.28 76.74
N ASN A 3 19.71 50.13 76.27
CA ASN A 3 19.44 49.55 74.96
C ASN A 3 17.95 49.20 74.81
N ALA A 4 17.40 49.35 73.61
CA ALA A 4 16.29 48.53 73.11
C ALA A 4 16.31 48.47 71.57
N VAL A 5 16.43 47.24 71.06
CA VAL A 5 16.09 46.78 69.69
C VAL A 5 14.56 46.59 69.65
N PRO A 6 13.80 46.87 68.56
CA PRO A 6 13.57 45.90 67.46
C PRO A 6 13.11 46.56 66.13
N LEU A 7 12.71 45.93 65.01
CA LEU A 7 12.56 44.55 64.51
C LEU A 7 12.58 44.66 62.97
N VAL A 8 13.13 43.66 62.29
CA VAL A 8 13.13 43.49 60.83
C VAL A 8 11.72 43.12 60.31
N LYS A 9 11.36 43.62 59.11
CA LYS A 9 10.43 42.92 58.21
C LYS A 9 11.05 42.81 56.81
N SER A 10 11.27 41.56 56.41
CA SER A 10 11.72 41.11 55.09
C SER A 10 10.53 40.96 54.14
N GLN A 11 10.66 41.42 52.89
CA GLN A 11 9.87 40.93 51.77
C GLN A 11 10.81 40.57 50.61
N SER A 12 10.83 39.29 50.26
CA SER A 12 11.50 38.70 49.12
C SER A 12 10.60 38.78 47.88
N HIS A 13 11.03 39.49 46.85
CA HIS A 13 10.43 39.37 45.50
C HIS A 13 11.37 38.52 44.65
N LEU A 14 10.91 37.33 44.26
CA LEU A 14 11.59 36.42 43.34
C LEU A 14 10.94 36.59 41.96
N GLU A 15 11.69 37.15 41.01
CA GLU A 15 11.34 37.14 39.59
C GLU A 15 11.46 35.70 39.04
N PRO A 16 10.54 35.23 38.18
CA PRO A 16 10.61 33.89 37.60
C PRO A 16 11.77 33.78 36.61
N ASN A 17 12.60 32.76 36.82
CA ASN A 17 13.84 32.50 36.10
C ASN A 17 13.56 31.90 34.71
N ASN A 18 13.22 32.75 33.72
CA ASN A 18 12.92 32.39 32.32
C ASN A 18 14.05 31.65 31.56
N ASN A 19 15.20 31.43 32.21
CA ASN A 19 16.35 30.81 31.60
C ASN A 19 16.28 29.27 31.60
N ILE A 20 15.55 28.67 32.56
CA ILE A 20 15.47 27.20 32.70
C ILE A 20 14.58 26.60 31.62
N ASP A 21 13.43 27.22 31.34
CA ASP A 21 12.51 26.76 30.28
C ASP A 21 13.12 26.88 28.89
N THR A 22 13.89 27.94 28.65
CA THR A 22 14.60 28.15 27.38
C THR A 22 15.70 27.10 27.18
N LEU A 23 16.41 26.73 28.25
CA LEU A 23 17.46 25.70 28.21
C LEU A 23 16.87 24.29 28.04
N LEU A 24 15.75 23.99 28.70
CA LEU A 24 15.00 22.74 28.52
C LEU A 24 14.47 22.59 27.09
N HIS A 25 13.89 23.67 26.52
CA HIS A 25 13.38 23.64 25.15
C HIS A 25 14.51 23.45 24.12
N THR A 26 15.63 24.12 24.33
CA THR A 26 16.82 24.01 23.46
C THR A 26 17.44 22.61 23.56
N ASN A 27 17.59 22.06 24.76
CA ASN A 27 18.12 20.72 24.96
C ASN A 27 17.19 19.64 24.39
N ALA A 28 15.86 19.82 24.47
CA ALA A 28 14.89 18.95 23.84
C ALA A 28 14.98 19.01 22.29
N MET A 29 15.14 20.20 21.71
CA MET A 29 15.35 20.36 20.26
C MET A 29 16.67 19.76 19.77
N VAL A 30 17.74 19.87 20.56
CA VAL A 30 19.04 19.24 20.27
C VAL A 30 18.95 17.71 20.37
N ALA A 31 18.26 17.18 21.40
CA ALA A 31 18.02 15.75 21.53
C ALA A 31 17.17 15.19 20.37
N VAL A 32 16.13 15.91 19.93
CA VAL A 32 15.33 15.54 18.74
C VAL A 32 16.17 15.59 17.46
N LYS A 33 17.06 16.57 17.30
CA LYS A 33 18.03 16.62 16.19
C LYS A 33 19.03 15.46 16.23
N GLN A 34 19.46 15.04 17.42
CA GLN A 34 20.38 13.92 17.60
C GLN A 34 19.69 12.55 17.39
N ILE A 35 18.42 12.42 17.77
CA ILE A 35 17.59 11.23 17.48
C ILE A 35 17.32 11.10 15.97
N ASN A 36 17.12 12.23 15.26
CA ASN A 36 16.96 12.23 13.79
C ASN A 36 18.28 12.08 13.02
N ASN A 37 19.45 12.21 13.68
CA ASN A 37 20.78 12.05 13.08
C ASN A 37 21.44 10.71 13.43
N GLN A 38 20.73 9.79 14.09
CA GLN A 38 21.05 8.37 13.92
C GLN A 38 20.59 7.96 12.53
N THR A 39 21.47 8.23 11.58
CA THR A 39 21.50 7.69 10.23
C THR A 39 21.04 6.24 10.27
N VAL A 40 19.80 6.01 9.83
CA VAL A 40 19.53 4.82 9.03
C VAL A 40 20.45 5.00 7.84
N GLU A 41 21.61 4.35 7.88
CA GLU A 41 22.40 4.15 6.68
C GLU A 41 21.42 3.55 5.66
N GLU A 42 20.99 4.37 4.70
CA GLU A 42 20.31 3.89 3.52
C GLU A 42 21.32 2.99 2.81
N HIS A 43 21.34 1.72 3.19
CA HIS A 43 21.86 0.68 2.34
C HIS A 43 21.06 0.83 1.03
N GLN A 44 21.71 1.43 0.04
CA GLN A 44 21.15 1.66 -1.28
C GLN A 44 21.12 0.30 -2.01
N ASP A 45 20.37 -0.64 -1.45
CA ASP A 45 20.14 -1.94 -2.05
C ASP A 45 19.23 -1.69 -3.25
N THR A 46 19.85 -1.52 -4.41
CA THR A 46 19.14 -1.48 -5.67
C THR A 46 18.69 -2.89 -6.01
N TYR A 47 17.53 -3.30 -5.47
CA TYR A 47 16.88 -4.54 -5.85
C TYR A 47 16.41 -4.47 -7.30
N GLN A 48 16.57 -5.58 -8.03
CA GLN A 48 16.10 -5.72 -9.41
C GLN A 48 14.60 -5.43 -9.50
N THR A 49 14.19 -4.52 -10.38
CA THR A 49 12.78 -4.11 -10.51
C THR A 49 11.96 -5.10 -11.33
N ASP A 50 12.60 -5.91 -12.18
CA ASP A 50 11.92 -6.98 -12.91
C ASP A 50 11.50 -8.11 -11.95
N ILE A 51 10.19 -8.20 -11.71
CA ILE A 51 9.56 -9.20 -10.86
C ILE A 51 9.86 -10.64 -11.26
N GLY A 52 10.13 -10.90 -12.55
CA GLY A 52 10.46 -12.22 -13.05
C GLY A 52 11.83 -12.73 -12.57
N LEU A 53 12.71 -11.82 -12.15
CA LEU A 53 14.06 -12.15 -11.69
C LEU A 53 14.15 -12.39 -10.17
N TRP A 54 13.05 -12.20 -9.44
CA TRP A 54 13.01 -12.46 -8.00
C TRP A 54 12.98 -13.97 -7.74
N LYS A 55 14.13 -14.53 -7.35
CA LYS A 55 14.28 -15.96 -7.03
C LYS A 55 13.76 -16.30 -5.63
N SER A 56 14.12 -15.50 -4.63
CA SER A 56 13.63 -15.60 -3.27
C SER A 56 13.30 -14.20 -2.77
N VAL A 57 12.18 -14.09 -2.05
CA VAL A 57 11.70 -12.82 -1.51
C VAL A 57 11.90 -12.84 0.01
N SER A 58 13.04 -12.30 0.47
CA SER A 58 13.34 -12.14 1.89
C SER A 58 12.45 -11.06 2.53
N LYS A 59 12.45 -10.98 3.87
CA LYS A 59 11.69 -9.95 4.59
C LYS A 59 12.11 -8.53 4.21
N ASP A 60 13.41 -8.32 3.99
CA ASP A 60 13.95 -7.00 3.62
C ASP A 60 13.51 -6.60 2.20
N VAL A 61 13.53 -7.56 1.27
CA VAL A 61 12.99 -7.38 -0.09
C VAL A 61 11.49 -7.07 -0.05
N GLN A 62 10.71 -7.76 0.79
CA GLN A 62 9.28 -7.45 0.97
C GLN A 62 9.09 -6.02 1.44
N GLU A 63 9.80 -5.61 2.49
CA GLU A 63 9.65 -4.29 3.07
C GLU A 63 10.08 -3.19 2.08
N TYR A 64 11.16 -3.41 1.32
CA TYR A 64 11.60 -2.51 0.26
C TYR A 64 10.51 -2.30 -0.80
N PHE A 65 9.96 -3.38 -1.36
CA PHE A 65 8.96 -3.28 -2.43
C PHE A 65 7.59 -2.83 -1.92
N ILE A 66 7.23 -3.10 -0.66
CA ILE A 66 6.04 -2.54 -0.02
C ILE A 66 6.14 -1.02 0.10
N ARG A 67 7.34 -0.48 0.36
CA ARG A 67 7.60 0.97 0.41
C ARG A 67 7.63 1.62 -0.97
N LYS A 68 8.19 0.92 -1.97
CA LYS A 68 8.38 1.44 -3.33
C LYS A 68 7.15 1.27 -4.23
N GLU A 69 6.23 0.38 -3.85
CA GLU A 69 5.03 0.00 -4.60
C GLU A 69 5.32 -0.70 -5.94
N SER A 70 4.27 -1.15 -6.62
CA SER A 70 4.38 -1.95 -7.85
C SER A 70 4.67 -1.14 -9.11
N ALA A 71 4.48 0.19 -9.09
CA ALA A 71 4.55 1.04 -10.29
C ALA A 71 5.88 0.91 -11.03
N GLY A 72 7.00 0.81 -10.29
CA GLY A 72 8.34 0.62 -10.86
C GLY A 72 8.64 -0.80 -11.37
N SER A 73 7.71 -1.74 -11.23
CA SER A 73 7.86 -3.15 -11.60
C SER A 73 6.74 -3.66 -12.51
N GLN A 74 5.79 -2.80 -12.91
CA GLN A 74 4.64 -3.22 -13.73
C GLN A 74 5.00 -3.52 -15.18
N ASN A 75 5.92 -2.76 -15.79
CA ASN A 75 6.39 -2.96 -17.16
C ASN A 75 5.23 -3.03 -18.19
N ILE A 76 4.17 -2.24 -17.96
CA ILE A 76 2.94 -2.25 -18.78
C ILE A 76 3.13 -1.56 -20.15
N THR A 77 4.13 -0.68 -20.27
CA THR A 77 4.42 0.09 -21.48
C THR A 77 5.40 -0.62 -22.42
N ASP A 78 5.87 -1.82 -22.07
CA ASP A 78 6.77 -2.59 -22.91
C ASP A 78 6.06 -3.16 -24.15
N ASN A 79 6.84 -3.53 -25.16
CA ASN A 79 6.33 -4.05 -26.45
C ASN A 79 5.78 -5.49 -26.38
N PHE A 80 5.89 -6.17 -25.23
CA PHE A 80 5.49 -7.55 -24.98
C PHE A 80 6.09 -8.61 -25.93
N GLU A 81 7.16 -8.32 -26.68
CA GLU A 81 7.73 -9.26 -27.66
C GLU A 81 8.17 -10.59 -27.01
N SER A 82 8.81 -10.52 -25.84
CA SER A 82 9.23 -11.70 -25.07
C SER A 82 8.07 -12.60 -24.63
N SER A 83 6.83 -12.09 -24.69
CA SER A 83 5.64 -12.84 -24.32
C SER A 83 5.13 -13.80 -25.40
N LYS A 84 5.73 -13.83 -26.59
CA LYS A 84 5.29 -14.69 -27.70
C LYS A 84 5.05 -16.15 -27.26
N ARG A 85 3.88 -16.70 -27.57
CA ARG A 85 3.54 -18.12 -27.37
C ARG A 85 2.92 -18.71 -28.63
N VAL A 86 3.37 -19.91 -28.99
CA VAL A 86 2.83 -20.73 -30.07
C VAL A 86 2.04 -21.86 -29.42
N TYR A 87 0.81 -22.08 -29.87
CA TYR A 87 -0.06 -23.14 -29.36
C TYR A 87 -0.09 -24.33 -30.34
N ASP A 88 -1.00 -25.28 -30.12
CA ASP A 88 -1.14 -26.52 -30.88
C ASP A 88 -1.16 -26.30 -32.41
N ASN A 89 -1.74 -25.19 -32.87
CA ASN A 89 -1.61 -24.75 -34.25
C ASN A 89 -0.42 -23.78 -34.39
N PRO A 90 0.59 -24.08 -35.22
CA PRO A 90 1.77 -23.22 -35.39
C PRO A 90 1.45 -21.82 -35.92
N ASN A 91 0.30 -21.63 -36.60
CA ASN A 91 -0.18 -20.32 -37.03
C ASN A 91 -0.88 -19.53 -35.91
N GLN A 92 -1.13 -20.16 -34.77
CA GLN A 92 -1.76 -19.52 -33.62
C GLN A 92 -0.69 -19.01 -32.66
N ILE A 93 -0.26 -17.79 -32.92
CA ILE A 93 0.67 -17.04 -32.08
C ILE A 93 -0.13 -16.07 -31.22
N CYS A 94 0.14 -16.02 -29.92
CA CYS A 94 -0.43 -15.00 -29.03
C CYS A 94 0.65 -14.31 -28.21
N TYR A 95 0.34 -13.10 -27.77
CA TYR A 95 1.18 -12.26 -26.91
C TYR A 95 0.37 -11.80 -25.70
N CYS A 96 1.08 -11.36 -24.67
CA CYS A 96 0.49 -10.55 -23.61
C CYS A 96 -0.08 -9.26 -24.20
N SER A 97 -1.18 -8.78 -23.63
CA SER A 97 -1.85 -7.56 -24.06
C SER A 97 -1.94 -6.58 -22.89
N SER A 98 -1.73 -5.29 -23.17
CA SER A 98 -1.93 -4.20 -22.21
C SER A 98 -3.35 -4.16 -21.64
N ALA A 99 -4.34 -4.67 -22.38
CA ALA A 99 -5.73 -4.76 -21.92
C ALA A 99 -5.88 -5.62 -20.64
N LEU A 100 -4.99 -6.60 -20.43
CA LEU A 100 -5.00 -7.46 -19.24
C LEU A 100 -4.74 -6.69 -17.94
N PHE A 101 -4.13 -5.51 -18.03
CA PHE A 101 -3.80 -4.68 -16.87
C PHE A 101 -4.92 -3.69 -16.50
N THR A 102 -6.04 -3.71 -17.22
CA THR A 102 -7.21 -2.88 -16.91
C THR A 102 -8.43 -3.76 -16.69
N ARG A 103 -9.20 -3.45 -15.66
CA ARG A 103 -10.52 -4.01 -15.39
C ARG A 103 -11.58 -3.04 -15.89
N ILE A 104 -12.63 -3.57 -16.50
CA ILE A 104 -13.85 -2.82 -16.83
C ILE A 104 -14.94 -3.29 -15.87
N HIS A 105 -15.59 -2.36 -15.17
CA HIS A 105 -16.71 -2.69 -14.31
C HIS A 105 -17.95 -3.03 -15.16
N PRO A 106 -18.57 -4.21 -15.00
CA PRO A 106 -19.61 -4.67 -15.91
C PRO A 106 -20.89 -3.84 -15.88
N LEU A 107 -21.21 -3.19 -14.75
CA LEU A 107 -22.43 -2.39 -14.60
C LEU A 107 -22.24 -0.90 -14.90
N THR A 108 -21.04 -0.37 -14.69
CA THR A 108 -20.77 1.08 -14.80
C THR A 108 -19.88 1.42 -15.99
N ASN A 109 -19.32 0.41 -16.67
CA ASN A 109 -18.28 0.54 -17.70
C ASN A 109 -17.04 1.34 -17.26
N GLU A 110 -16.86 1.54 -15.96
CA GLU A 110 -15.72 2.25 -15.40
C GLU A 110 -14.45 1.41 -15.57
N LYS A 111 -13.39 2.05 -16.08
CA LYS A 111 -12.07 1.43 -16.21
C LYS A 111 -11.26 1.64 -14.94
N SER A 112 -10.65 0.57 -14.44
CA SER A 112 -9.75 0.61 -13.27
C SER A 112 -8.49 -0.19 -13.54
N ASN A 113 -7.32 0.37 -13.23
CA ASN A 113 -6.04 -0.31 -13.45
C ASN A 113 -5.79 -1.40 -12.40
N ARG A 114 -5.29 -2.56 -12.84
CA ARG A 114 -4.79 -3.63 -11.98
C ARG A 114 -3.36 -3.32 -11.56
N THR A 115 -3.22 -2.50 -10.52
CA THR A 115 -1.92 -2.06 -10.00
C THR A 115 -1.07 -3.20 -9.45
N TRP A 116 -1.69 -4.34 -9.10
CA TRP A 116 -1.00 -5.53 -8.62
C TRP A 116 -0.46 -6.42 -9.74
N LEU A 117 -0.85 -6.23 -11.00
CA LEU A 117 -0.41 -7.06 -12.12
C LEU A 117 0.85 -6.47 -12.75
N CYS A 118 1.88 -7.30 -12.93
CA CYS A 118 3.19 -6.90 -13.44
C CYS A 118 3.63 -7.82 -14.59
N TYR A 119 4.23 -7.25 -15.62
CA TYR A 119 4.91 -7.97 -16.69
C TYR A 119 6.41 -8.09 -16.40
N SER A 120 7.01 -9.22 -16.79
CA SER A 120 8.46 -9.38 -16.83
C SER A 120 8.92 -9.39 -18.28
N PRO A 121 9.63 -8.36 -18.77
CA PRO A 121 10.24 -8.36 -20.09
C PRO A 121 11.29 -9.46 -20.24
N THR A 122 11.99 -9.82 -19.15
CA THR A 122 13.02 -10.87 -19.18
C THR A 122 12.41 -12.25 -19.39
N ASN A 123 11.33 -12.58 -18.67
CA ASN A 123 10.72 -13.91 -18.75
C ASN A 123 9.58 -13.99 -19.77
N GLY A 124 9.03 -12.85 -20.19
CA GLY A 124 7.84 -12.78 -21.02
C GLY A 124 6.61 -13.36 -20.35
N LYS A 125 6.47 -13.18 -19.04
CA LYS A 125 5.37 -13.71 -18.21
C LYS A 125 4.78 -12.61 -17.34
N ILE A 126 3.56 -12.81 -16.84
CA ILE A 126 2.93 -11.90 -15.88
C ILE A 126 2.90 -12.50 -14.48
N TYR A 127 2.87 -11.61 -13.49
CA TYR A 127 2.95 -11.93 -12.06
C TYR A 127 2.00 -11.03 -11.28
N CYS A 128 1.48 -11.54 -10.17
CA CYS A 128 0.84 -10.74 -9.14
C CYS A 128 1.91 -10.27 -8.14
N PHE A 129 2.19 -8.97 -8.14
CA PHE A 129 3.16 -8.32 -7.26
C PHE A 129 2.91 -8.65 -5.79
N ILE A 130 1.67 -8.44 -5.34
CA ILE A 130 1.27 -8.64 -3.94
C ILE A 130 1.45 -10.10 -3.54
N CYS A 131 0.95 -11.03 -4.35
CA CYS A 131 1.00 -12.44 -4.02
C CYS A 131 2.43 -12.99 -4.10
N LYS A 132 3.25 -12.53 -5.03
CA LYS A 132 4.66 -12.94 -5.08
C LYS A 132 5.44 -12.49 -3.84
N LEU A 133 5.09 -11.34 -3.25
CA LEU A 133 5.72 -10.84 -2.04
C LEU A 133 5.22 -11.53 -0.76
N LEU A 134 3.92 -11.83 -0.67
CA LEU A 134 3.25 -12.10 0.61
C LEU A 134 2.43 -13.39 0.64
N SER A 135 2.22 -14.04 -0.49
CA SER A 135 1.44 -15.27 -0.52
C SER A 135 2.20 -16.42 0.12
N SER A 136 1.50 -17.19 0.96
CA SER A 136 1.98 -18.48 1.45
C SER A 136 1.71 -19.61 0.46
N THR A 137 0.83 -19.40 -0.52
CA THR A 137 0.46 -20.40 -1.53
C THR A 137 1.00 -20.01 -2.91
N GLN A 138 1.48 -21.01 -3.64
CA GLN A 138 2.05 -20.83 -4.96
C GLN A 138 0.95 -21.00 -6.01
N THR A 139 0.25 -19.92 -6.37
CA THR A 139 -0.64 -19.92 -7.54
C THR A 139 0.14 -19.59 -8.81
N ASP A 140 -0.41 -19.87 -10.00
CA ASP A 140 0.24 -19.51 -11.28
C ASP A 140 0.69 -18.05 -11.30
N LEU A 141 -0.17 -17.09 -10.95
CA LEU A 141 0.21 -15.67 -10.89
C LEU A 141 1.24 -15.32 -9.79
N CYS A 142 1.51 -16.19 -8.81
CA CYS A 142 2.62 -15.99 -7.86
C CYS A 142 3.95 -16.40 -8.51
N GLN A 143 3.93 -17.53 -9.22
CA GLN A 143 5.13 -18.14 -9.80
C GLN A 143 5.43 -17.60 -11.18
N GLU A 144 4.48 -17.70 -12.10
CA GLU A 144 4.53 -17.25 -13.47
C GLU A 144 3.22 -17.56 -14.20
N PHE A 145 2.73 -16.63 -15.02
CA PHE A 145 1.58 -16.87 -15.89
C PHE A 145 1.89 -16.46 -17.34
N ASN A 146 1.56 -17.34 -18.29
CA ASN A 146 1.77 -17.11 -19.72
C ASN A 146 0.71 -17.72 -20.66
N ASP A 147 -0.42 -18.20 -20.12
CA ASP A 147 -1.52 -18.72 -20.93
C ASP A 147 -2.44 -17.57 -21.38
N TRP A 148 -2.07 -16.96 -22.50
CA TRP A 148 -2.77 -15.79 -23.03
C TRP A 148 -4.21 -16.07 -23.47
N LYS A 149 -4.53 -17.31 -23.86
CA LYS A 149 -5.91 -17.70 -24.22
C LYS A 149 -6.83 -17.66 -23.01
N ASN A 150 -6.32 -18.06 -21.85
CA ASN A 150 -7.08 -18.11 -20.61
C ASN A 150 -6.81 -16.92 -19.68
N ALA A 151 -6.03 -15.93 -20.10
CA ALA A 151 -5.54 -14.84 -19.26
C ALA A 151 -6.66 -14.09 -18.53
N ASN A 152 -7.69 -13.63 -19.25
CA ASN A 152 -8.79 -12.88 -18.63
C ASN A 152 -9.48 -13.70 -17.52
N ARG A 153 -9.85 -14.94 -17.82
CA ARG A 153 -10.49 -15.85 -16.85
C ARG A 153 -9.59 -16.15 -15.65
N ALA A 154 -8.30 -16.40 -15.89
CA ALA A 154 -7.33 -16.70 -14.85
C ALA A 154 -7.10 -15.50 -13.92
N ILE A 155 -6.93 -14.30 -14.49
CA ILE A 155 -6.75 -13.04 -13.76
C ILE A 155 -7.99 -12.74 -12.91
N GLU A 156 -9.20 -12.84 -13.48
CA GLU A 156 -10.44 -12.60 -12.73
C GLU A 156 -10.65 -13.61 -11.60
N LYS A 157 -10.33 -14.89 -11.85
CA LYS A 157 -10.41 -15.94 -10.82
C LYS A 157 -9.40 -15.66 -9.70
N HIS A 158 -8.19 -15.24 -10.04
CA HIS A 158 -7.15 -14.89 -9.07
C HIS A 158 -7.55 -13.68 -8.22
N GLU A 159 -8.07 -12.62 -8.85
CA GLU A 159 -8.54 -11.40 -8.19
C GLU A 159 -9.62 -11.70 -7.14
N LYS A 160 -10.47 -12.70 -7.38
CA LYS A 160 -11.54 -13.15 -6.45
C LYS A 160 -11.08 -14.23 -5.46
N SER A 161 -9.83 -14.67 -5.51
CA SER A 161 -9.35 -15.76 -4.67
C SER A 161 -9.06 -15.30 -3.22
N LEU A 162 -9.31 -16.19 -2.25
CA LEU A 162 -9.00 -15.93 -0.84
C LEU A 162 -7.50 -15.69 -0.62
N CYS A 163 -6.65 -16.37 -1.38
CA CYS A 163 -5.20 -16.16 -1.37
C CYS A 163 -4.83 -14.71 -1.69
N HIS A 164 -5.32 -14.20 -2.84
CA HIS A 164 -5.06 -12.83 -3.25
C HIS A 164 -5.62 -11.83 -2.25
N LEU A 165 -6.83 -12.07 -1.73
CA LEU A 165 -7.44 -11.24 -0.71
C LEU A 165 -6.60 -11.17 0.57
N ALA A 166 -6.17 -12.31 1.11
CA ALA A 166 -5.35 -12.37 2.32
C ALA A 166 -3.99 -11.67 2.15
N ALA A 167 -3.33 -11.87 1.01
CA ALA A 167 -2.08 -11.19 0.68
C ALA A 167 -2.28 -9.68 0.54
N THR A 168 -3.37 -9.26 -0.11
CA THR A 168 -3.73 -7.84 -0.29
C THR A 168 -4.04 -7.15 1.03
N LEU A 169 -4.78 -7.80 1.94
CA LEU A 169 -5.04 -7.27 3.28
C LEU A 169 -3.75 -7.09 4.08
N THR A 170 -2.84 -8.08 3.99
CA THR A 170 -1.52 -8.01 4.64
C THR A 170 -0.69 -6.88 4.05
N TYR A 171 -0.69 -6.72 2.73
CA TYR A 171 -0.01 -5.63 2.05
C TYR A 171 -0.51 -4.28 2.53
N ILE A 172 -1.83 -4.05 2.50
CA ILE A 172 -2.43 -2.77 2.93
C ILE A 172 -2.04 -2.46 4.38
N LYS A 173 -2.08 -3.46 5.27
CA LYS A 173 -1.67 -3.29 6.67
C LYS A 173 -0.22 -2.85 6.77
N ARG A 174 0.70 -3.49 6.04
CA ARG A 174 2.14 -3.14 6.05
C ARG A 174 2.42 -1.79 5.40
N SER A 175 1.82 -1.49 4.25
CA SER A 175 1.99 -0.19 3.57
C SER A 175 1.51 0.99 4.43
N ARG A 176 0.41 0.80 5.19
CA ARG A 176 -0.06 1.80 6.16
C ARG A 176 0.96 2.06 7.26
N LEU A 177 1.56 1.01 7.83
CA LEU A 177 2.61 1.15 8.83
C LEU A 177 3.86 1.84 8.27
N ALA A 178 4.14 1.65 6.98
CA ALA A 178 5.23 2.31 6.26
C ALA A 178 4.90 3.76 5.82
N GLY A 179 3.76 4.33 6.24
CA GLY A 179 3.37 5.71 5.90
C GLY A 179 2.96 5.92 4.43
N ARG A 180 2.75 4.83 3.67
CA ARG A 180 2.38 4.84 2.26
C ARG A 180 0.99 4.24 2.10
N PHE A 181 -0.05 5.05 2.34
CA PHE A 181 -1.43 4.65 2.04
C PHE A 181 -1.92 5.37 0.80
N ASN A 182 -1.59 4.84 -0.37
CA ASN A 182 -2.29 5.18 -1.60
C ASN A 182 -2.35 3.92 -2.49
N ILE A 183 -3.35 3.83 -3.36
CA ILE A 183 -3.37 3.02 -4.60
C ILE A 183 -4.11 1.67 -4.58
N ILE A 184 -4.08 0.82 -3.55
CA ILE A 184 -4.74 -0.52 -3.71
C ILE A 184 -6.28 -0.45 -3.64
N HIS A 185 -6.84 0.55 -2.97
CA HIS A 185 -8.28 0.58 -2.65
C HIS A 185 -9.05 1.77 -3.26
N LYS A 186 -8.54 2.39 -4.33
CA LYS A 186 -9.30 3.35 -5.14
C LYS A 186 -10.00 2.70 -6.34
N GLY A 187 -10.20 1.37 -6.35
CA GLY A 187 -11.06 0.72 -7.32
C GLY A 187 -12.52 1.09 -7.05
N GLY A 188 -13.25 1.58 -8.06
CA GLY A 188 -14.60 2.19 -8.02
C GLY A 188 -15.74 1.41 -7.36
N GLN A 189 -15.47 0.31 -6.66
CA GLN A 189 -16.44 -0.37 -5.80
C GLN A 189 -16.86 0.46 -4.59
N THR A 190 -16.05 1.42 -4.13
CA THR A 190 -16.45 2.28 -3.01
C THR A 190 -17.68 3.10 -3.34
N ASN A 191 -17.83 3.59 -4.57
CA ASN A 191 -18.96 4.44 -4.93
C ASN A 191 -20.22 3.60 -5.13
N PHE A 192 -20.11 2.45 -5.82
CA PHE A 192 -21.23 1.54 -5.98
C PHE A 192 -21.77 1.02 -4.63
N TRP A 193 -20.89 0.47 -3.78
CA TRP A 193 -21.32 -0.03 -2.46
C TRP A 193 -21.74 1.08 -1.51
N ARG A 194 -21.12 2.27 -1.59
CA ARG A 194 -21.61 3.46 -0.86
C ARG A 194 -23.04 3.79 -1.29
N SER A 195 -23.33 3.86 -2.58
CA SER A 195 -24.70 4.11 -3.08
C SER A 195 -25.69 2.99 -2.76
N VAL A 196 -25.24 1.74 -2.66
CA VAL A 196 -26.09 0.64 -2.16
C VAL A 196 -26.39 0.83 -0.67
N LEU A 197 -25.38 1.10 0.14
CA LEU A 197 -25.53 1.30 1.59
C LEU A 197 -26.35 2.55 1.91
N GLU A 198 -26.17 3.64 1.18
CA GLU A 198 -26.98 4.85 1.29
C GLU A 198 -28.46 4.55 1.06
N ARG A 199 -28.80 3.80 0.00
CA ARG A 199 -30.18 3.38 -0.26
C ARG A 199 -30.76 2.49 0.84
N VAL A 200 -29.97 1.56 1.38
CA VAL A 200 -30.41 0.71 2.50
C VAL A 200 -30.69 1.57 3.73
N VAL A 201 -29.80 2.51 4.05
CA VAL A 201 -29.98 3.45 5.17
C VAL A 201 -31.21 4.33 4.97
N ASP A 202 -31.47 4.82 3.75
CA ASP A 202 -32.65 5.64 3.46
C ASP A 202 -33.95 4.85 3.58
N VAL A 203 -33.98 3.58 3.17
CA VAL A 203 -35.12 2.69 3.40
C VAL A 203 -35.35 2.46 4.89
N ILE A 204 -34.30 2.21 5.67
CA ILE A 204 -34.41 2.05 7.13
C ILE A 204 -34.97 3.31 7.77
N LYS A 205 -34.47 4.51 7.40
CA LYS A 205 -34.98 5.80 7.89
C LYS A 205 -36.45 6.01 7.53
N LEU A 206 -36.85 5.67 6.29
CA LEU A 206 -38.23 5.78 5.84
C LEU A 206 -39.16 4.85 6.63
N LEU A 207 -38.75 3.61 6.88
CA LEU A 207 -39.52 2.65 7.65
C LEU A 207 -39.64 3.08 9.12
N ALA A 208 -38.55 3.57 9.71
CA ALA A 208 -38.55 4.12 11.06
C ALA A 208 -39.44 5.36 11.20
N ALA A 209 -39.44 6.26 10.21
CA ALA A 209 -40.28 7.44 10.19
C ALA A 209 -41.78 7.15 9.98
N LYS A 210 -42.13 5.93 9.53
CA LYS A 210 -43.51 5.52 9.26
C LYS A 210 -44.11 4.62 10.34
N ASP A 211 -43.44 4.42 11.48
CA ASP A 211 -43.85 3.49 12.54
C ASP A 211 -44.17 2.07 12.00
N LEU A 212 -43.53 1.66 10.90
CA LEU A 212 -43.66 0.33 10.30
C LEU A 212 -42.59 -0.65 10.80
N LEU A 213 -42.03 -0.35 11.97
CA LEU A 213 -41.16 -1.27 12.69
C LEU A 213 -42.06 -2.28 13.41
N PHE A 214 -42.00 -3.54 12.98
CA PHE A 214 -42.57 -4.66 13.72
C PHE A 214 -41.98 -4.76 15.13
#